data_AF-A0A3P8K068-F1
#
_entry.id   AF-A0A3P8K068-F1
#
_cell.length_a   1.000
_cell.length_b   1.000
_cell.length_c   1.000
_cell.angle_alpha   90.00
_cell.angle_beta   90.00
_cell.angle_gamma   90.00
#
_symmetry.space_group_name_H-M   'P 1'
#
loop_
_entity.id
_entity.type
_entity.pdbx_description
1 polymer ?
#
loop_
_entity_poly.entity_id
_entity_poly.type
_entity_poly.pdbx_seq_one_letter_code
_entity_poly.pdbx_strand_id
1 'polypeptide(L)'
;MSQRFHDAGIKLAANIKPCLLQDHPRYSEVAERGLFIQDSESESPERSSFWDDEGSHLDFTNPQTVAWWQEGVTAQLLEMGIDSTWNDNNEFEVWDGEARCHGFGQEIAIKHIRPVMPLLMMRASLEAQQRFAPEKRPYLISRSGCAGMQRYVQTWSGDNRTNWDTLRYNTRMGLGMSLSGLYNVGHDVGGFSGDKPDAELFVRWCRTG
;
A
#
# COMPACT_ATOMS: atom_id res chain seq x y z
N MET A 1 -23.05 2.34 -8.07
CA MET A 1 -22.45 3.67 -7.83
C MET A 1 -21.29 3.94 -8.79
N SER A 2 -20.37 2.99 -8.97
CA SER A 2 -19.24 3.06 -9.92
C SER A 2 -19.64 3.40 -11.36
N GLN A 3 -20.74 2.81 -11.87
CA GLN A 3 -21.20 3.05 -13.25
C GLN A 3 -21.35 4.53 -13.63
N ARG A 4 -21.90 5.37 -12.74
CA ARG A 4 -22.05 6.81 -13.01
C ARG A 4 -20.72 7.52 -13.23
N PHE A 5 -19.66 7.12 -12.52
CA PHE A 5 -18.31 7.66 -12.72
C PHE A 5 -17.74 7.19 -14.06
N HIS A 6 -17.94 5.92 -14.39
CA HIS A 6 -17.49 5.36 -15.67
C HIS A 6 -18.20 6.00 -16.87
N ASP A 7 -19.50 6.26 -16.78
CA ASP A 7 -20.27 6.96 -17.82
C ASP A 7 -19.74 8.40 -18.06
N ALA A 8 -19.12 9.00 -17.04
CA ALA A 8 -18.45 10.30 -17.13
C ALA A 8 -16.95 10.21 -17.51
N GLY A 9 -16.44 9.01 -17.80
CA GLY A 9 -15.01 8.79 -18.13
C GLY A 9 -14.06 8.84 -16.93
N ILE A 10 -14.58 8.78 -15.69
CA ILE A 10 -13.79 8.84 -14.46
C ILE A 10 -13.46 7.42 -13.99
N LYS A 11 -12.20 7.22 -13.55
CA LYS A 11 -11.70 5.97 -12.99
C LYS A 11 -11.63 6.02 -11.47
N LEU A 12 -11.85 4.88 -10.82
CA LEU A 12 -11.88 4.77 -9.37
C LEU A 12 -10.67 4.01 -8.84
N ALA A 13 -10.08 4.51 -7.76
CA ALA A 13 -9.02 3.85 -7.03
C ALA A 13 -9.40 3.70 -5.55
N ALA A 14 -9.16 2.52 -4.98
CA ALA A 14 -9.41 2.27 -3.56
C ALA A 14 -8.11 2.21 -2.76
N ASN A 15 -8.05 2.96 -1.66
CA ASN A 15 -6.97 2.88 -0.67
C ASN A 15 -7.13 1.58 0.15
N ILE A 16 -6.11 0.74 0.16
CA ILE A 16 -6.09 -0.56 0.85
C ILE A 16 -4.80 -0.73 1.63
N LYS A 17 -4.89 -1.40 2.79
CA LYS A 17 -3.81 -1.52 3.77
C LYS A 17 -3.53 -2.99 4.08
N PRO A 18 -2.27 -3.38 4.39
CA PRO A 18 -1.93 -4.77 4.71
C PRO A 18 -2.19 -5.13 6.18
N CYS A 19 -2.51 -4.15 7.02
CA CYS A 19 -2.86 -4.37 8.42
C CYS A 19 -4.39 -4.41 8.59
N LEU A 20 -4.89 -5.40 9.31
CA LEU A 20 -6.27 -5.44 9.78
C LEU A 20 -6.29 -5.06 11.25
N LEU A 21 -7.09 -4.06 11.60
CA LEU A 21 -7.41 -3.74 12.99
C LEU A 21 -8.17 -4.91 13.63
N GLN A 22 -8.07 -5.05 14.95
CA GLN A 22 -8.70 -6.16 15.69
C GLN A 22 -10.23 -6.18 15.54
N ASP A 23 -10.85 -5.02 15.35
CA ASP A 23 -12.29 -4.87 15.12
C ASP A 23 -12.71 -5.10 13.65
N HIS A 24 -11.76 -5.34 12.75
CA HIS A 24 -12.06 -5.60 11.35
C HIS A 24 -12.92 -6.87 11.23
N PRO A 25 -14.04 -6.85 10.48
CA PRO A 25 -14.99 -7.98 10.43
C PRO A 25 -14.40 -9.32 9.99
N ARG A 26 -13.25 -9.29 9.30
CA ARG A 26 -12.51 -10.47 8.83
C ARG A 26 -11.26 -10.79 9.65
N TYR A 27 -10.98 -10.08 10.74
CA TYR A 27 -9.78 -10.30 11.54
C TYR A 27 -9.72 -11.74 12.07
N SER A 28 -10.79 -12.23 12.70
CA SER A 28 -10.86 -13.59 13.23
C SER A 28 -10.66 -14.66 12.16
N GLU A 29 -11.28 -14.49 10.97
CA GLU A 29 -11.09 -15.41 9.84
C GLU A 29 -9.61 -15.51 9.43
N VAL A 30 -8.92 -14.36 9.34
CA VAL A 30 -7.52 -14.27 8.91
C VAL A 30 -6.58 -14.81 9.98
N ALA A 31 -6.88 -14.57 11.26
CA ALA A 31 -6.14 -15.10 12.40
C ALA A 31 -6.27 -16.62 12.52
N GLU A 32 -7.49 -17.17 12.44
CA GLU A 32 -7.75 -18.61 12.50
C GLU A 32 -7.08 -19.39 11.37
N ARG A 33 -6.91 -18.73 10.21
CA ARG A 33 -6.21 -19.30 9.05
C ARG A 33 -4.69 -19.11 9.10
N GLY A 34 -4.14 -18.44 10.12
CA GLY A 34 -2.70 -18.21 10.26
C GLY A 34 -2.11 -17.35 9.14
N LEU A 35 -2.84 -16.34 8.68
CA LEU A 35 -2.43 -15.51 7.53
C LEU A 35 -1.66 -14.24 7.92
N PHE A 36 -1.63 -13.90 9.20
CA PHE A 36 -0.86 -12.78 9.74
C PHE A 36 0.59 -13.16 10.02
N ILE A 37 1.47 -12.15 10.09
CA ILE A 37 2.77 -12.27 10.74
C ILE A 37 2.52 -12.67 12.20
N GLN A 38 3.27 -13.64 12.72
CA GLN A 38 3.14 -14.11 14.08
C GLN A 38 4.06 -13.36 15.04
N ASP A 39 3.60 -13.21 16.27
CA ASP A 39 4.38 -12.73 17.41
C ASP A 39 5.61 -13.64 17.64
N SER A 40 6.72 -13.10 18.15
CA SER A 40 7.95 -13.89 18.33
C SER A 40 7.91 -14.87 19.49
N GLU A 41 7.10 -14.62 20.53
CA GLU A 41 7.07 -15.39 21.77
C GLU A 41 5.84 -16.30 21.90
N SER A 42 4.79 -16.04 21.11
CA SER A 42 3.52 -16.75 21.15
C SER A 42 3.08 -17.22 19.76
N GLU A 43 2.01 -18.03 19.72
CA GLU A 43 1.34 -18.45 18.48
C GLU A 43 0.29 -17.45 17.98
N SER A 44 0.18 -16.29 18.66
CA SER A 44 -0.77 -15.25 18.28
C SER A 44 -0.23 -14.36 17.15
N PRO A 45 -1.10 -13.67 16.40
CA PRO A 45 -0.66 -12.65 15.46
C PRO A 45 0.17 -11.56 16.15
N GLU A 46 1.22 -11.08 15.48
CA GLU A 46 1.96 -9.89 15.91
C GLU A 46 1.00 -8.69 15.95
N ARG A 47 1.18 -7.83 16.95
CA ARG A 47 0.34 -6.64 17.15
C ARG A 47 1.16 -5.37 16.95
N SER A 48 0.73 -4.59 15.97
CA SER A 48 1.25 -3.26 15.68
C SER A 48 0.23 -2.20 16.08
N SER A 49 0.69 -1.13 16.74
CA SER A 49 -0.16 0.00 17.08
C SER A 49 -0.43 0.89 15.86
N PHE A 50 -1.70 1.23 15.63
CA PHE A 50 -2.15 2.21 14.66
C PHE A 50 -2.78 3.42 15.38
N TRP A 51 -3.19 4.44 14.62
CA TRP A 51 -3.72 5.70 15.17
C TRP A 51 -4.96 5.54 16.05
N ASP A 52 -5.87 4.62 15.70
CA ASP A 52 -7.14 4.43 16.42
C ASP A 52 -7.23 3.11 17.21
N ASP A 53 -6.39 2.11 16.91
CA ASP A 53 -6.41 0.80 17.58
C ASP A 53 -5.12 -0.02 17.29
N GLU A 54 -5.01 -1.23 17.85
CA GLU A 54 -4.04 -2.25 17.45
C GLU A 54 -4.54 -3.09 16.27
N GLY A 55 -3.59 -3.57 15.46
CA GLY A 55 -3.89 -4.48 14.35
C GLY A 55 -2.73 -5.43 14.06
N SER A 56 -2.94 -6.31 13.09
CA SER A 56 -1.95 -7.30 12.67
C SER A 56 -1.71 -7.25 11.16
N HIS A 57 -0.44 -7.35 10.78
CA HIS A 57 -0.02 -7.30 9.39
C HIS A 57 -0.16 -8.66 8.71
N LEU A 58 -0.75 -8.67 7.51
CA LEU A 58 -0.81 -9.84 6.65
C LEU A 58 0.59 -10.29 6.21
N ASP A 59 0.89 -11.59 6.31
CA ASP A 59 2.15 -12.14 5.86
C ASP A 59 2.12 -12.52 4.38
N PHE A 60 2.65 -11.65 3.52
CA PHE A 60 2.69 -11.91 2.07
C PHE A 60 3.72 -12.96 1.64
N THR A 61 4.54 -13.51 2.55
CA THR A 61 5.37 -14.69 2.27
C THR A 61 4.61 -16.01 2.39
N ASN A 62 3.38 -15.97 2.91
CA ASN A 62 2.45 -17.08 2.92
C ASN A 62 1.60 -17.08 1.62
N PRO A 63 1.68 -18.14 0.78
CA PRO A 63 0.89 -18.20 -0.45
C PRO A 63 -0.63 -18.19 -0.21
N GLN A 64 -1.11 -18.65 0.96
CA GLN A 64 -2.52 -18.58 1.32
C GLN A 64 -2.96 -17.14 1.61
N THR A 65 -2.08 -16.32 2.18
CA THR A 65 -2.33 -14.89 2.40
C THR A 65 -2.39 -14.14 1.07
N VAL A 66 -1.49 -14.47 0.14
CA VAL A 66 -1.52 -13.92 -1.23
C VAL A 66 -2.85 -14.25 -1.92
N ALA A 67 -3.30 -15.50 -1.86
CA ALA A 67 -4.58 -15.91 -2.44
C ALA A 67 -5.76 -15.16 -1.80
N TRP A 68 -5.79 -15.09 -0.47
CA TRP A 68 -6.82 -14.35 0.28
C TRP A 68 -6.88 -12.88 -0.11
N TRP A 69 -5.71 -12.24 -0.27
CA TRP A 69 -5.61 -10.85 -0.72
C TRP A 69 -6.13 -10.68 -2.15
N GLN A 70 -5.73 -11.55 -3.07
CA GLN A 70 -6.17 -11.50 -4.48
C GLN A 70 -7.69 -11.69 -4.62
N GLU A 71 -8.26 -12.63 -3.87
CA GLU A 71 -9.71 -12.83 -3.78
C GLU A 71 -10.40 -11.59 -3.22
N GLY A 72 -9.87 -11.00 -2.15
CA GLY A 72 -10.39 -9.77 -1.56
C GLY A 72 -10.38 -8.58 -2.52
N VAL A 73 -9.25 -8.34 -3.20
CA VAL A 73 -9.13 -7.29 -4.23
C VAL A 73 -10.15 -7.52 -5.33
N THR A 74 -10.32 -8.75 -5.80
CA THR A 74 -11.25 -9.07 -6.89
C THR A 74 -12.70 -8.85 -6.47
N ALA A 75 -13.15 -9.56 -5.44
CA ALA A 75 -14.56 -9.61 -5.05
C ALA A 75 -15.05 -8.31 -4.40
N GLN A 76 -14.20 -7.63 -3.62
CA GLN A 76 -14.63 -6.42 -2.88
C GLN A 76 -14.38 -5.12 -3.65
N LEU A 77 -13.49 -5.11 -4.65
CA LEU A 77 -13.12 -3.89 -5.38
C LEU A 77 -13.40 -4.01 -6.87
N LEU A 78 -12.75 -4.95 -7.56
CA LEU A 78 -12.78 -5.00 -9.03
C LEU A 78 -14.17 -5.34 -9.57
N GLU A 79 -14.82 -6.36 -9.00
CA GLU A 79 -16.22 -6.72 -9.34
C GLU A 79 -17.22 -5.60 -9.00
N MET A 80 -16.88 -4.75 -8.02
CA MET A 80 -17.67 -3.59 -7.63
C MET A 80 -17.44 -2.37 -8.55
N GLY A 81 -16.54 -2.48 -9.53
CA GLY A 81 -16.23 -1.44 -10.50
C GLY A 81 -15.16 -0.45 -10.03
N ILE A 82 -14.33 -0.82 -9.06
CA ILE A 82 -13.09 -0.09 -8.76
C ILE A 82 -12.02 -0.51 -9.77
N ASP A 83 -11.36 0.45 -10.41
CA ASP A 83 -10.42 0.17 -11.51
C ASP A 83 -8.98 -0.07 -11.04
N SER A 84 -8.60 0.42 -9.86
CA SER A 84 -7.22 0.45 -9.38
C SER A 84 -7.13 0.30 -7.86
N THR A 85 -6.00 -0.22 -7.39
CA THR A 85 -5.66 -0.26 -5.96
C THR A 85 -4.62 0.80 -5.61
N TRP A 86 -4.70 1.32 -4.39
CA TRP A 86 -3.72 2.19 -3.77
C TRP A 86 -3.27 1.53 -2.47
N ASN A 87 -2.09 0.92 -2.50
CA ASN A 87 -1.50 0.18 -1.41
C ASN A 87 -0.79 1.15 -0.46
N ASP A 88 -1.35 1.32 0.72
CA ASP A 88 -0.96 2.34 1.68
C ASP A 88 -0.66 1.73 3.05
N ASN A 89 0.05 2.47 3.90
CA ASN A 89 0.54 2.00 5.22
C ASN A 89 1.21 0.62 5.15
N ASN A 90 2.01 0.41 4.10
CA ASN A 90 2.58 -0.89 3.78
C ASN A 90 4.10 -0.95 3.97
N GLU A 91 4.65 -0.11 4.83
CA GLU A 91 6.04 -0.19 5.29
C GLU A 91 6.28 -1.37 6.24
N PHE A 92 5.19 -1.95 6.78
CA PHE A 92 5.22 -2.98 7.82
C PHE A 92 5.94 -2.46 9.07
N GLU A 93 5.30 -1.51 9.76
CA GLU A 93 5.78 -0.91 11.03
C GLU A 93 5.70 -1.88 12.21
N VAL A 94 6.20 -3.10 12.01
CA VAL A 94 6.35 -4.16 13.01
C VAL A 94 7.58 -3.83 13.85
N TRP A 95 7.40 -3.60 15.14
CA TRP A 95 8.50 -3.20 16.04
C TRP A 95 9.27 -4.39 16.61
N ASP A 96 8.61 -5.53 16.78
CA ASP A 96 9.28 -6.79 17.11
C ASP A 96 10.06 -7.30 15.89
N GLY A 97 11.39 -7.19 15.95
CA GLY A 97 12.27 -7.65 14.87
C GLY A 97 12.28 -9.17 14.69
N GLU A 98 11.93 -9.93 15.73
CA GLU A 98 11.88 -11.40 15.71
C GLU A 98 10.51 -11.96 15.33
N ALA A 99 9.52 -11.09 15.07
CA ALA A 99 8.20 -11.51 14.61
C ALA A 99 8.32 -12.45 13.39
N ARG A 100 7.61 -13.57 13.46
CA ARG A 100 7.83 -14.75 12.63
C ARG A 100 6.96 -14.68 11.38
N CYS A 101 7.60 -14.76 10.22
CA CYS A 101 6.94 -14.87 8.92
C CYS A 101 7.05 -16.30 8.42
N HIS A 102 6.06 -16.77 7.66
CA HIS A 102 6.03 -18.05 6.95
C HIS A 102 7.29 -18.27 6.10
N GLY A 103 7.86 -17.20 5.55
CA GLY A 103 9.17 -17.20 4.88
C GLY A 103 9.24 -18.14 3.69
N PHE A 104 8.15 -18.22 2.92
CA PHE A 104 8.03 -19.13 1.77
C PHE A 104 8.17 -20.62 2.13
N GLY A 105 7.79 -21.00 3.36
CA GLY A 105 7.81 -22.37 3.87
C GLY A 105 8.97 -22.65 4.81
N GLN A 106 9.91 -21.71 4.95
CA GLN A 106 10.92 -21.72 5.98
C GLN A 106 10.80 -20.44 6.79
N GLU A 107 10.42 -20.56 8.05
CA GLU A 107 10.20 -19.42 8.93
C GLU A 107 11.40 -18.47 8.95
N ILE A 108 11.10 -17.16 8.91
CA ILE A 108 12.10 -16.11 8.92
C ILE A 108 11.60 -14.91 9.73
N ALA A 109 12.50 -14.33 10.53
CA ALA A 109 12.22 -13.11 11.27
C ALA A 109 12.01 -11.91 10.33
N ILE A 110 11.00 -11.10 10.59
CA ILE A 110 10.61 -9.95 9.76
C ILE A 110 11.78 -8.97 9.53
N LYS A 111 12.68 -8.80 10.49
CA LYS A 111 13.86 -7.91 10.36
C LYS A 111 14.73 -8.21 9.14
N HIS A 112 14.72 -9.45 8.64
CA HIS A 112 15.51 -9.86 7.48
C HIS A 112 14.81 -9.61 6.14
N ILE A 113 13.49 -9.49 6.13
CA ILE A 113 12.68 -9.48 4.91
C ILE A 113 11.63 -8.38 4.83
N ARG A 114 11.55 -7.48 5.83
CA ARG A 114 10.55 -6.40 5.88
C ARG A 114 10.37 -5.64 4.56
N PRO A 115 11.43 -5.22 3.82
CA PRO A 115 11.25 -4.50 2.57
C PRO A 115 10.65 -5.33 1.42
N VAL A 116 10.65 -6.67 1.56
CA VAL A 116 10.05 -7.59 0.57
C VAL A 116 8.53 -7.65 0.74
N MET A 117 8.00 -7.45 1.94
CA MET A 117 6.55 -7.50 2.21
C MET A 117 5.74 -6.52 1.32
N PRO A 118 6.06 -5.21 1.22
CA PRO A 118 5.35 -4.32 0.30
C PRO A 118 5.48 -4.76 -1.16
N LEU A 119 6.65 -5.29 -1.56
CA LEU A 119 6.88 -5.78 -2.92
C LEU A 119 5.95 -6.95 -3.26
N LEU A 120 5.71 -7.85 -2.30
CA LEU A 120 4.80 -8.97 -2.47
C LEU A 120 3.33 -8.52 -2.46
N MET A 121 2.95 -7.59 -1.58
CA MET A 121 1.61 -7.00 -1.55
C MET A 121 1.25 -6.34 -2.88
N MET A 122 2.16 -5.53 -3.43
CA MET A 122 1.93 -4.86 -4.72
C MET A 122 1.88 -5.85 -5.89
N ARG A 123 2.74 -6.88 -5.88
CA ARG A 123 2.69 -7.95 -6.87
C ARG A 123 1.36 -8.71 -6.81
N ALA A 124 0.90 -9.06 -5.62
CA ALA A 124 -0.39 -9.73 -5.43
C ALA A 124 -1.55 -8.88 -5.99
N SER A 125 -1.52 -7.57 -5.71
CA SER A 125 -2.53 -6.62 -6.19
C SER A 125 -2.50 -6.47 -7.72
N LEU A 126 -1.30 -6.38 -8.33
CA LEU A 126 -1.13 -6.36 -9.78
C LEU A 126 -1.69 -7.65 -10.42
N GLU A 127 -1.28 -8.81 -9.91
CA GLU A 127 -1.70 -10.11 -10.46
C GLU A 127 -3.22 -10.30 -10.37
N ALA A 128 -3.88 -9.82 -9.31
CA ALA A 128 -5.34 -9.81 -9.22
C ALA A 128 -5.98 -8.99 -10.36
N GLN A 129 -5.49 -7.77 -10.59
CA GLN A 129 -5.99 -6.93 -11.68
C GLN A 129 -5.74 -7.56 -13.06
N GLN A 130 -4.58 -8.16 -13.29
CA GLN A 130 -4.25 -8.84 -14.56
C GLN A 130 -5.16 -10.06 -14.80
N ARG A 131 -5.47 -10.84 -13.77
CA ARG A 131 -6.39 -11.98 -13.91
C ARG A 131 -7.81 -11.53 -14.18
N PHE A 132 -8.25 -10.44 -13.53
CA PHE A 132 -9.60 -9.90 -13.69
C PHE A 132 -9.82 -9.27 -15.07
N ALA A 133 -8.83 -8.54 -15.60
CA ALA A 133 -8.92 -7.86 -16.88
C ALA A 133 -7.62 -8.04 -17.70
N PRO A 134 -7.38 -9.22 -18.29
CA PRO A 134 -6.11 -9.57 -18.96
C PRO A 134 -5.79 -8.70 -20.18
N GLU A 135 -6.82 -8.11 -20.80
CA GLU A 135 -6.69 -7.20 -21.94
C GLU A 135 -6.34 -5.76 -21.55
N LYS A 136 -6.38 -5.43 -20.25
CA LYS A 136 -6.08 -4.09 -19.75
C LYS A 136 -4.70 -4.05 -19.12
N ARG A 137 -4.06 -2.89 -19.22
CA ARG A 137 -2.88 -2.59 -18.41
C ARG A 137 -3.35 -2.21 -17.00
N PRO A 138 -2.95 -2.96 -15.96
CA PRO A 138 -3.23 -2.57 -14.58
C PRO A 138 -2.63 -1.21 -14.23
N TYR A 139 -3.29 -0.52 -13.31
CA TYR A 139 -2.76 0.67 -12.66
C TYR A 139 -2.90 0.48 -11.15
N LEU A 140 -1.85 0.80 -10.42
CA LEU A 140 -1.86 0.80 -8.97
C LEU A 140 -0.73 1.65 -8.41
N ILE A 141 -0.94 2.14 -7.20
CA ILE A 141 -0.04 3.03 -6.47
C ILE A 141 0.40 2.31 -5.19
N SER A 142 1.67 2.45 -4.79
CA SER A 142 2.16 1.95 -3.50
C SER A 142 2.99 3.00 -2.77
N ARG A 143 2.84 3.08 -1.44
CA ARG A 143 3.64 3.99 -0.60
C ARG A 143 5.06 3.49 -0.45
N SER A 144 5.18 2.24 0.00
CA SER A 144 6.44 1.59 0.24
C SER A 144 6.81 0.57 -0.83
N GLY A 145 8.09 0.23 -0.88
CA GLY A 145 8.66 -0.80 -1.72
C GLY A 145 10.17 -0.85 -1.62
N CYS A 146 10.77 -1.88 -2.22
CA CYS A 146 12.21 -2.02 -2.38
C CYS A 146 12.58 -2.05 -3.88
N ALA A 147 13.87 -2.28 -4.18
CA ALA A 147 14.36 -2.33 -5.54
C ALA A 147 13.54 -3.32 -6.40
N GLY A 148 13.01 -2.85 -7.52
CA GLY A 148 12.15 -3.63 -8.41
C GLY A 148 10.65 -3.27 -8.33
N MET A 149 10.23 -2.44 -7.37
CA MET A 149 8.81 -2.02 -7.25
C MET A 149 8.26 -1.36 -8.52
N GLN A 150 9.10 -0.66 -9.30
CA GLN A 150 8.72 0.00 -10.55
C GLN A 150 8.18 -0.94 -11.64
N ARG A 151 8.32 -2.26 -11.45
CA ARG A 151 7.72 -3.28 -12.32
C ARG A 151 6.22 -3.46 -12.07
N TYR A 152 5.74 -3.06 -10.88
CA TYR A 152 4.39 -3.35 -10.41
C TYR A 152 3.55 -2.08 -10.23
N VAL A 153 4.15 -0.97 -9.79
CA VAL A 153 3.40 0.19 -9.28
C VAL A 153 4.01 1.54 -9.67
N GLN A 154 3.18 2.57 -9.54
CA GLN A 154 3.62 3.96 -9.37
C GLN A 154 3.72 4.29 -7.88
N THR A 155 4.36 5.40 -7.53
CA THR A 155 4.54 5.79 -6.14
C THR A 155 4.44 7.30 -5.94
N TRP A 156 4.45 7.75 -4.69
CA TRP A 156 4.49 9.16 -4.34
C TRP A 156 5.37 9.37 -3.11
N SER A 157 5.66 10.62 -2.78
CA SER A 157 6.56 10.96 -1.66
C SER A 157 6.01 10.70 -0.25
N GLY A 158 4.81 10.15 -0.11
CA GLY A 158 4.12 10.06 1.17
C GLY A 158 3.55 11.40 1.65
N ASP A 159 3.16 11.39 2.92
CA ASP A 159 2.36 12.40 3.65
C ASP A 159 3.10 13.74 3.84
N ASN A 160 3.28 14.46 2.75
CA ASN A 160 4.05 15.70 2.73
C ASN A 160 3.35 16.83 3.50
N ARG A 161 4.12 17.78 4.04
CA ARG A 161 3.56 18.89 4.84
C ARG A 161 3.18 20.07 3.96
N THR A 162 2.09 20.75 4.29
CA THR A 162 1.66 21.96 3.61
C THR A 162 2.53 23.16 3.99
N ASN A 163 3.64 23.36 3.28
CA ASN A 163 4.50 24.53 3.39
C ASN A 163 5.42 24.72 2.16
N TRP A 164 6.09 25.88 2.10
CA TRP A 164 7.01 26.23 1.02
C TRP A 164 8.27 25.36 0.96
N ASP A 165 8.74 24.85 2.10
CA ASP A 165 9.92 23.97 2.14
C ASP A 165 9.64 22.65 1.45
N THR A 166 8.49 22.02 1.72
CA THR A 166 8.04 20.80 1.05
C THR A 166 7.96 21.02 -0.45
N LEU A 167 7.32 22.10 -0.92
CA LEU A 167 7.27 22.42 -2.35
C LEU A 167 8.68 22.52 -2.97
N ARG A 168 9.62 23.19 -2.28
CA ARG A 168 11.00 23.33 -2.72
C ARG A 168 11.74 21.99 -2.78
N TYR A 169 11.53 21.11 -1.80
CA TYR A 169 12.26 19.84 -1.72
C TYR A 169 11.64 18.71 -2.56
N ASN A 170 10.36 18.81 -2.92
CA ASN A 170 9.67 17.85 -3.80
C ASN A 170 10.46 17.61 -5.10
N THR A 171 10.91 18.66 -5.79
CA THR A 171 11.70 18.51 -7.02
C THR A 171 12.97 17.67 -6.80
N ARG A 172 13.69 17.90 -5.70
CA ARG A 172 14.91 17.13 -5.40
C ARG A 172 14.59 15.67 -5.06
N MET A 173 13.51 15.46 -4.31
CA MET A 173 13.05 14.12 -3.94
C MET A 173 12.61 13.33 -5.18
N GLY A 174 11.77 13.91 -6.04
CA GLY A 174 11.31 13.28 -7.27
C GLY A 174 12.45 12.94 -8.24
N LEU A 175 13.45 13.82 -8.36
CA LEU A 175 14.67 13.54 -9.13
C LEU A 175 15.47 12.37 -8.53
N GLY A 176 15.64 12.34 -7.21
CA GLY A 176 16.31 11.24 -6.52
C GLY A 176 15.61 9.91 -6.74
N MET A 177 14.28 9.88 -6.57
CA MET A 177 13.45 8.69 -6.82
C MET A 177 13.54 8.23 -8.28
N SER A 178 13.49 9.16 -9.23
CA SER A 178 13.62 8.86 -10.66
C SER A 178 14.98 8.24 -11.01
N LEU A 179 16.08 8.79 -10.46
CA LEU A 179 17.43 8.24 -10.62
C LEU A 179 17.58 6.86 -9.96
N SER A 180 16.78 6.57 -8.93
CA SER A 180 16.68 5.24 -8.32
C SER A 180 15.73 4.27 -9.06
N GLY A 181 15.22 4.65 -10.23
CA GLY A 181 14.38 3.81 -11.08
C GLY A 181 12.87 3.94 -10.84
N LEU A 182 12.44 4.90 -10.01
CA LEU A 182 11.03 5.21 -9.74
C LEU A 182 10.61 6.42 -10.61
N TYR A 183 10.37 6.17 -11.90
CA TYR A 183 10.17 7.23 -12.90
C TYR A 183 8.75 7.79 -12.95
N ASN A 184 7.75 7.08 -12.42
CA ASN A 184 6.39 7.59 -12.28
C ASN A 184 6.13 7.81 -10.79
N VAL A 185 6.51 9.01 -10.36
CA VAL A 185 6.45 9.48 -8.98
C VAL A 185 5.71 10.80 -8.92
N GLY A 186 4.86 10.95 -7.92
CA GLY A 186 4.15 12.20 -7.64
C GLY A 186 4.39 12.74 -6.22
N HIS A 187 3.87 13.93 -5.98
CA HIS A 187 3.76 14.54 -4.66
C HIS A 187 2.32 14.99 -4.45
N ASP A 188 1.83 14.96 -3.22
CA ASP A 188 0.47 15.45 -2.94
C ASP A 188 0.42 16.96 -3.19
N VAL A 189 -0.36 17.35 -4.20
CA VAL A 189 -0.49 18.74 -4.64
C VAL A 189 -1.33 19.51 -3.62
N GLY A 190 -0.76 20.59 -3.09
CA GLY A 190 -1.37 21.40 -2.03
C GLY A 190 -0.97 20.98 -0.61
N GLY A 191 -0.23 19.88 -0.47
CA GLY A 191 0.21 19.36 0.83
C GLY A 191 -0.83 18.45 1.48
N PHE A 192 -0.36 17.44 2.20
CA PHE A 192 -1.22 16.45 2.88
C PHE A 192 -1.45 16.80 4.35
N SER A 193 -0.38 17.12 5.09
CA SER A 193 -0.44 17.35 6.54
C SER A 193 -0.24 18.81 6.93
N GLY A 194 -0.92 19.25 8.00
CA GLY A 194 -0.86 20.62 8.52
C GLY A 194 -2.02 21.49 8.05
N ASP A 195 -1.86 22.80 8.20
CA ASP A 195 -2.89 23.77 7.82
C ASP A 195 -3.09 23.81 6.31
N LYS A 196 -4.30 24.18 5.87
CA LYS A 196 -4.59 24.39 4.45
C LYS A 196 -3.63 25.41 3.82
N PRO A 197 -3.20 25.22 2.56
CA PRO A 197 -2.32 26.18 1.92
C PRO A 197 -3.04 27.52 1.71
N ASP A 198 -2.30 28.62 1.74
CA ASP A 198 -2.80 29.86 1.17
C ASP A 198 -2.96 29.74 -0.36
N ALA A 199 -3.66 30.71 -0.95
CA ALA A 199 -3.96 30.67 -2.38
C ALA A 199 -2.69 30.69 -3.26
N GLU A 200 -1.62 31.37 -2.83
CA GLU A 200 -0.39 31.43 -3.60
C GLU A 200 0.32 30.08 -3.56
N LEU A 201 0.53 29.52 -2.37
CA LEU A 201 1.17 28.22 -2.17
C LEU A 201 0.45 27.13 -2.97
N PHE A 202 -0.89 27.10 -2.92
CA PHE A 202 -1.68 26.14 -3.68
C PHE A 202 -1.48 26.28 -5.20
N VAL A 203 -1.56 27.51 -5.74
CA VAL A 203 -1.34 27.76 -7.17
C VAL A 203 0.08 27.39 -7.60
N ARG A 204 1.10 27.63 -6.76
CA ARG A 204 2.47 27.20 -7.07
C ARG A 204 2.60 25.68 -7.09
N TRP A 205 1.89 24.98 -6.23
CA TRP A 205 1.86 23.52 -6.23
C TRP A 205 1.20 22.97 -7.50
N CYS A 206 0.04 23.50 -7.89
CA CYS A 206 -0.64 23.09 -9.13
C CYS A 206 0.18 23.36 -10.40
N ARG A 207 1.12 24.31 -10.38
CA ARG A 207 2.02 24.59 -11.51
C ARG A 207 3.22 23.65 -11.58
N THR A 208 3.58 23.04 -10.45
CA THR A 208 4.79 22.21 -10.33
C THR A 208 4.47 20.72 -10.36
N GLY A 209 3.26 20.32 -9.97
CA GLY A 209 2.69 19.01 -10.26
C GLY A 209 2.24 18.89 -11.71
#